data_AF-A0A193L309-F1
#
_entry.id   AF-A0A193L309-F1
#
_cell.length_a   1.000
_cell.length_b   1.000
_cell.length_c   1.000
_cell.angle_alpha   90.00
_cell.angle_beta   90.00
_cell.angle_gamma   90.00
#
_symmetry.space_group_name_H-M   'P 1'
#
loop_
_entity.id
_entity.type
_entity.pdbx_description
1 polymer ?
#
loop_
_entity_poly.entity_id
_entity_poly.type
_entity_poly.pdbx_seq_one_letter_code
_entity_poly.pdbx_strand_id
1 'polypeptide(L)'
;LTNTNITDAQEMETTWTILPAVILILIALPSLRILYLTDEINDPSFTIKSIGHQWYWTYEYTDYGGLIFNSYMMPPLFLNPGDLRLLEVDNRVVLPIEAPVRMMITSQDVLHSWTIPTLGLKTDAVPGRLNQTTFTATRPGVYYGQCSEICGANHSFMPIVAELIP
;
A
#
# COMPACT_ATOMS: atom_id res chain seq x y z
N LEU A 1 -10.99 -48.40 -25.67
CA LEU A 1 -9.94 -48.16 -26.68
C LEU A 1 -8.92 -47.22 -26.06
N THR A 2 -7.86 -47.77 -25.47
CA THR A 2 -6.72 -47.00 -24.97
C THR A 2 -5.65 -47.02 -26.04
N ASN A 3 -5.30 -45.84 -26.58
CA ASN A 3 -4.13 -45.73 -27.46
C ASN A 3 -2.88 -45.66 -26.59
N THR A 4 -2.02 -46.68 -26.66
CA THR A 4 -0.77 -46.79 -25.90
C THR A 4 0.47 -46.45 -26.75
N ASN A 5 0.28 -46.11 -28.02
CA ASN A 5 1.38 -45.75 -28.91
C ASN A 5 1.74 -44.27 -28.73
N ILE A 6 3.04 -43.96 -28.78
CA ILE A 6 3.52 -42.58 -28.76
C ILE A 6 3.08 -41.91 -30.07
N THR A 7 2.24 -40.89 -29.97
CA THR A 7 1.82 -40.05 -31.10
C THR A 7 2.68 -38.79 -31.14
N ASP A 8 2.98 -38.31 -32.34
CA ASP A 8 3.61 -37.00 -32.52
C ASP A 8 2.74 -35.90 -31.86
N ALA A 9 3.40 -34.98 -31.14
CA ALA A 9 2.73 -33.99 -30.31
C ALA A 9 2.93 -32.55 -30.83
N GLN A 10 3.65 -32.35 -31.94
CA GLN A 10 4.07 -31.03 -32.42
C GLN A 10 2.91 -30.03 -32.59
N GLU A 11 1.76 -30.46 -33.13
CA GLU A 11 0.58 -29.60 -33.32
C GLU A 11 -0.04 -29.16 -31.98
N MET A 12 -0.09 -30.09 -31.02
CA MET A 12 -0.60 -29.83 -29.68
C MET A 12 0.37 -28.93 -28.90
N GLU A 13 1.67 -29.18 -29.03
CA GLU A 13 2.75 -28.37 -28.47
C GLU A 13 2.72 -26.94 -28.97
N THR A 14 2.54 -26.75 -30.28
CA THR A 14 2.41 -25.43 -30.90
C THR A 14 1.18 -24.70 -30.34
N THR A 15 0.04 -25.39 -30.22
CA THR A 15 -1.20 -24.82 -29.71
C THR A 15 -1.09 -24.36 -28.26
N TRP A 16 -0.60 -25.22 -27.35
CA TRP A 16 -0.45 -24.85 -25.94
C TRP A 16 0.74 -23.92 -25.67
N THR A 17 1.57 -23.64 -26.66
CA THR A 17 2.64 -22.64 -26.56
C THR A 17 2.12 -21.28 -27.00
N ILE A 18 1.46 -21.21 -28.16
CA ILE A 18 0.93 -19.95 -28.72
C ILE A 18 -0.25 -19.42 -27.88
N LEU A 19 -1.17 -20.29 -27.46
CA LEU A 19 -2.37 -19.84 -26.76
C LEU A 19 -2.05 -19.14 -25.42
N PRO A 20 -1.21 -19.68 -24.52
CA PRO A 20 -0.79 -18.95 -23.32
C PRO A 20 0.00 -17.68 -23.64
N ALA A 21 0.85 -17.68 -24.68
CA ALA A 21 1.58 -16.48 -25.08
C ALA A 21 0.63 -15.34 -25.46
N VAL A 22 -0.43 -15.62 -26.23
CA VAL A 22 -1.47 -14.62 -26.57
C VAL A 22 -2.21 -14.14 -25.32
N ILE A 23 -2.59 -15.05 -24.41
CA ILE A 23 -3.25 -14.68 -23.15
C ILE A 23 -2.35 -13.75 -22.31
N LEU A 24 -1.05 -14.04 -22.21
CA LEU A 24 -0.10 -13.18 -21.49
C LEU A 24 0.00 -11.79 -22.11
N ILE A 25 0.02 -11.67 -23.45
CA ILE A 25 0.05 -10.36 -24.13
C ILE A 25 -1.22 -9.56 -23.79
N LEU A 26 -2.39 -10.20 -23.82
CA LEU A 26 -3.66 -9.54 -23.51
C LEU A 26 -3.74 -9.05 -22.06
N ILE A 27 -3.07 -9.73 -21.11
CA ILE A 27 -2.97 -9.30 -19.71
C ILE A 27 -1.89 -8.20 -19.54
N ALA A 28 -0.76 -8.33 -20.24
CA ALA A 28 0.37 -7.42 -20.10
C ALA A 28 0.04 -5.99 -20.57
N LEU A 29 -0.67 -5.84 -21.68
CA LEU A 29 -0.99 -4.51 -22.24
C LEU A 29 -1.76 -3.59 -21.27
N PRO A 30 -2.91 -3.99 -20.68
CA PRO A 30 -3.58 -3.14 -19.68
C PRO A 30 -2.77 -3.00 -18.38
N SER A 31 -2.01 -4.01 -17.98
CA SER A 31 -1.14 -3.95 -16.79
C SER A 31 -0.07 -2.87 -16.93
N LEU A 32 0.64 -2.85 -18.07
CA LEU A 32 1.67 -1.85 -18.34
C LEU A 32 1.08 -0.44 -18.42
N ARG A 33 -0.11 -0.29 -19.01
CA ARG A 33 -0.80 1.00 -19.03
C ARG A 33 -1.04 1.55 -17.62
N ILE A 34 -1.56 0.72 -16.70
CA ILE A 34 -1.82 1.15 -15.32
C ILE A 34 -0.50 1.46 -14.60
N LEU A 35 0.54 0.65 -14.79
CA LEU A 35 1.87 0.87 -14.21
C LEU A 35 2.39 2.28 -14.54
N TYR A 36 2.41 2.66 -15.81
CA TYR A 36 2.90 3.98 -16.22
C TYR A 36 2.02 5.13 -15.73
N LEU A 37 0.68 4.97 -15.76
CA LEU A 37 -0.24 5.99 -15.22
C LEU A 37 -0.09 6.21 -13.71
N THR A 38 0.37 5.19 -12.98
CA THR A 38 0.56 5.26 -11.52
C THR A 38 1.92 5.88 -11.16
N ASP A 39 2.93 5.68 -12.01
CA ASP A 39 4.30 6.21 -11.81
C ASP A 39 4.46 7.64 -12.34
N GLU A 40 3.50 8.17 -13.10
CA GLU A 40 3.48 9.58 -13.49
C GLU A 40 3.37 10.49 -12.24
N ILE A 41 4.52 11.04 -11.84
CA ILE A 41 4.61 11.97 -10.70
C ILE A 41 3.99 13.30 -11.10
N ASN A 42 2.76 13.51 -10.63
CA ASN A 42 2.11 14.81 -10.65
C ASN A 42 2.77 15.75 -9.63
N ASP A 43 2.84 17.04 -9.95
CA ASP A 43 3.30 18.09 -9.03
C ASP A 43 2.44 18.09 -7.76
N PRO A 44 2.95 17.58 -6.61
CA PRO A 44 2.10 17.32 -5.46
C PRO A 44 1.90 18.60 -4.66
N SER A 45 0.65 18.83 -4.25
CA SER A 45 0.28 19.99 -3.44
C SER A 45 0.65 19.83 -1.97
N PHE A 46 0.93 18.60 -1.53
CA PHE A 46 1.16 18.26 -0.14
C PHE A 46 2.15 17.11 0.00
N THR A 47 3.20 17.29 0.81
CA THR A 47 4.15 16.21 1.15
C THR A 47 4.09 15.87 2.64
N ILE A 48 4.03 14.59 2.94
CA ILE A 48 4.08 14.06 4.31
C ILE A 48 5.03 12.87 4.34
N LYS A 49 5.76 12.73 5.45
CA LYS A 49 6.64 11.59 5.67
C LYS A 49 6.03 10.63 6.69
N SER A 50 6.06 9.34 6.37
CA SER A 50 5.68 8.24 7.26
C SER A 50 6.92 7.42 7.59
N ILE A 51 7.15 7.21 8.88
CA ILE A 51 8.30 6.49 9.42
C ILE A 51 7.79 5.28 10.19
N GLY A 52 8.21 4.08 9.78
CA GLY A 52 7.90 2.83 10.48
C GLY A 52 8.83 2.61 11.68
N HIS A 53 8.24 2.12 12.78
CA HIS A 53 8.93 1.71 13.99
C HIS A 53 8.32 0.41 14.53
N GLN A 54 9.06 -0.33 15.35
CA GLN A 54 8.53 -1.43 16.17
C GLN A 54 7.78 -0.86 17.39
N TRP A 55 6.45 -0.88 17.48
CA TRP A 55 5.44 -1.27 16.49
C TRP A 55 4.38 -0.17 16.41
N TYR A 56 4.71 0.90 15.68
CA TYR A 56 3.89 2.10 15.47
C TYR A 56 4.39 2.89 14.26
N TRP A 57 3.63 3.92 13.87
CA TRP A 57 4.01 4.82 12.78
C TRP A 57 4.22 6.24 13.31
N THR A 58 5.21 6.94 12.81
CA THR A 58 5.40 8.38 13.04
C THR A 58 5.12 9.13 11.75
N TYR A 59 4.35 10.21 11.84
CA TYR A 59 4.06 11.08 10.69
C TYR A 59 4.70 12.45 10.89
N GLU A 60 5.39 12.95 9.86
CA GLU A 60 6.02 14.27 9.85
C GLU A 60 5.43 15.14 8.73
N TYR A 61 4.86 16.28 9.11
CA TYR A 61 4.28 17.30 8.24
C TYR A 61 5.28 18.47 8.14
N THR A 62 6.27 18.31 7.27
CA THR A 62 7.40 19.25 7.18
C THR A 62 7.03 20.56 6.52
N ASP A 63 6.08 20.54 5.59
CA ASP A 63 5.73 21.70 4.75
C ASP A 63 4.96 22.78 5.54
N TYR A 64 4.31 22.41 6.66
CA TYR A 64 3.38 23.28 7.39
C TYR A 64 3.68 23.32 8.90
N GLY A 65 4.89 23.74 9.26
CA GLY A 65 5.25 24.04 10.66
C GLY A 65 5.89 22.90 11.44
N GLY A 66 6.28 21.81 10.77
CA GLY A 66 7.06 20.73 11.39
C GLY A 66 6.29 19.94 12.44
N LEU A 67 4.99 19.72 12.22
CA LEU A 67 4.16 18.88 13.09
C LEU A 67 4.63 17.43 12.98
N ILE A 68 4.90 16.80 14.13
CA ILE A 68 5.32 15.40 14.23
C ILE A 68 4.48 14.73 15.31
N PHE A 69 3.94 13.55 15.01
CA PHE A 69 3.22 12.74 16.01
C PHE A 69 3.35 11.24 15.72
N ASN A 70 3.12 10.45 16.77
CA ASN A 70 3.12 8.99 16.71
C ASN A 70 1.67 8.48 16.64
N SER A 71 1.47 7.37 15.94
CA SER A 71 0.21 6.67 15.75
C SER A 71 0.36 5.24 16.24
N TYR A 72 -0.22 4.95 17.40
CA TYR A 72 -0.28 3.62 18.02
C TYR A 72 -1.65 3.00 17.87
N MET A 73 -1.71 1.67 17.81
CA MET A 73 -2.99 0.95 17.87
C MET A 73 -3.69 1.20 19.20
N MET A 74 -4.99 1.48 19.16
CA MET A 74 -5.81 1.58 20.36
C MET A 74 -5.98 0.20 21.03
N PRO A 75 -5.62 0.04 22.31
CA PRO A 75 -5.87 -1.19 23.05
C PRO A 75 -7.38 -1.46 23.19
N PRO A 76 -7.83 -2.73 23.20
CA PRO A 76 -9.25 -3.07 23.27
C PRO A 76 -10.02 -2.46 24.45
N LEU A 77 -9.33 -2.18 25.55
CA LEU A 77 -9.90 -1.57 26.76
C LEU A 77 -10.28 -0.09 26.58
N PHE A 78 -9.71 0.60 25.59
CA PHE A 78 -9.95 2.01 25.30
C PHE A 78 -10.79 2.24 24.03
N LEU A 79 -11.30 1.17 23.43
CA LEU A 79 -12.18 1.27 22.26
C LEU A 79 -13.58 1.71 22.69
N ASN A 80 -14.17 2.62 21.93
CA ASN A 80 -15.56 3.03 22.08
C ASN A 80 -16.49 2.05 21.34
N PRO A 81 -17.79 2.00 21.70
CA PRO A 81 -18.76 1.24 20.93
C PRO A 81 -18.80 1.69 19.46
N GLY A 82 -18.48 0.79 18.54
CA GLY A 82 -18.41 1.05 17.09
C GLY A 82 -16.99 1.04 16.53
N ASP A 83 -15.97 1.18 17.38
CA ASP A 83 -14.57 1.17 16.96
C ASP A 83 -14.12 -0.22 16.46
N LEU A 84 -13.23 -0.22 15.48
CA LEU A 84 -12.70 -1.44 14.88
C LEU A 84 -11.50 -1.99 15.65
N ARG A 85 -11.67 -3.18 16.22
CA ARG A 85 -10.58 -3.91 16.90
C ARG A 85 -9.39 -4.11 15.96
N LEU A 86 -8.19 -3.80 16.45
CA LEU A 86 -6.90 -3.88 15.75
C LEU A 86 -6.67 -2.89 14.61
N LEU A 87 -7.65 -2.04 14.30
CA LEU A 87 -7.54 -1.08 13.20
C LEU A 87 -7.54 0.37 13.68
N GLU A 88 -8.23 0.69 14.78
CA GLU A 88 -8.17 2.04 15.33
C GLU A 88 -6.79 2.39 15.89
N VAL A 89 -6.48 3.68 15.77
CA VAL A 89 -5.26 4.31 16.28
C VAL A 89 -5.61 5.50 17.16
N ASP A 90 -4.67 5.89 18.02
CA ASP A 90 -4.79 7.07 18.87
C ASP A 90 -4.75 8.38 18.05
N ASN A 91 -3.87 8.47 17.05
CA ASN A 91 -3.70 9.64 16.20
C ASN A 91 -3.76 9.24 14.72
N ARG A 92 -4.81 9.70 14.02
CA ARG A 92 -4.98 9.43 12.59
C ARG A 92 -4.13 10.37 11.76
N VAL A 93 -3.67 9.91 10.59
CA VAL A 93 -3.02 10.78 9.61
C VAL A 93 -4.09 11.54 8.82
N VAL A 94 -4.14 12.87 8.95
CA VAL A 94 -5.17 13.70 8.31
C VAL A 94 -4.64 14.25 7.00
N LEU A 95 -5.32 13.98 5.90
CA LEU A 95 -4.87 14.31 4.55
C LEU A 95 -5.99 14.97 3.74
N PRO A 96 -5.66 15.88 2.79
CA PRO A 96 -6.66 16.55 1.96
C PRO A 96 -7.26 15.61 0.90
N ILE A 97 -8.53 15.79 0.58
CA ILE A 97 -9.14 15.23 -0.64
C ILE A 97 -8.88 16.14 -1.85
N GLU A 98 -9.07 15.59 -3.05
CA GLU A 98 -8.98 16.28 -4.35
C GLU A 98 -7.63 16.96 -4.66
N ALA A 99 -6.62 16.77 -3.81
CA ALA A 99 -5.26 17.23 -4.00
C ALA A 99 -4.29 16.05 -4.14
N PRO A 100 -3.29 16.10 -5.04
CA PRO A 100 -2.24 15.10 -5.08
C PRO A 100 -1.35 15.16 -3.84
N VAL A 101 -1.35 14.08 -3.07
CA VAL A 101 -0.54 13.89 -1.86
C VAL A 101 0.68 13.04 -2.20
N ARG A 102 1.87 13.51 -1.84
CA ARG A 102 3.13 12.75 -1.87
C ARG A 102 3.40 12.18 -0.48
N MET A 103 3.39 10.86 -0.38
CA MET A 103 3.84 10.13 0.81
C MET A 103 5.32 9.76 0.65
N MET A 104 6.16 10.17 1.59
CA MET A 104 7.55 9.74 1.70
C MET A 104 7.66 8.67 2.80
N ILE A 105 8.07 7.46 2.48
CA ILE A 105 7.96 6.30 3.37
C ILE A 105 9.35 5.75 3.65
N THR A 106 9.69 5.59 4.94
CA THR A 106 10.96 5.03 5.41
C THR A 106 10.79 4.35 6.76
N SER A 107 11.86 3.77 7.29
CA SER A 107 11.87 3.12 8.61
C SER A 107 13.08 3.58 9.43
N GLN A 108 12.94 3.56 10.76
CA GLN A 108 14.05 3.80 11.69
C GLN A 108 14.66 2.53 12.30
N ASP A 109 14.06 1.36 12.07
CA ASP A 109 14.55 0.10 12.64
C ASP A 109 14.64 -1.05 11.61
N VAL A 110 13.56 -1.81 11.41
CA VAL A 110 13.47 -2.97 10.53
C VAL A 110 12.61 -2.66 9.31
N LEU A 111 12.40 -3.62 8.42
CA LEU A 111 11.46 -3.47 7.32
C LEU A 111 10.03 -3.37 7.86
N HIS A 112 9.27 -2.43 7.31
CA HIS A 112 7.81 -2.35 7.43
C HIS A 112 7.22 -2.09 6.05
N SER A 113 5.90 -2.04 5.92
CA SER A 113 5.26 -1.64 4.66
C SER A 113 3.99 -0.86 4.93
N TRP A 114 3.96 0.39 4.49
CA TRP A 114 2.84 1.30 4.68
C TRP A 114 1.80 1.02 3.60
N THR A 115 0.60 0.59 4.02
CA THR A 115 -0.41 0.05 3.10
C THR A 115 -1.80 0.55 3.47
N ILE A 116 -2.53 1.08 2.49
CA ILE A 116 -3.97 1.39 2.57
C ILE A 116 -4.64 0.74 1.34
N PRO A 117 -5.24 -0.46 1.48
CA PRO A 117 -5.73 -1.22 0.34
C PRO A 117 -6.82 -0.52 -0.47
N THR A 118 -7.71 0.22 0.20
CA THR A 118 -8.83 0.94 -0.43
C THR A 118 -8.37 2.13 -1.28
N LEU A 119 -7.13 2.60 -1.10
CA LEU A 119 -6.49 3.60 -1.95
C LEU A 119 -5.54 2.96 -2.99
N GLY A 120 -5.39 1.63 -2.99
CA GLY A 120 -4.44 0.94 -3.87
C GLY A 120 -2.97 1.19 -3.52
N LEU A 121 -2.68 1.60 -2.27
CA LEU A 121 -1.35 1.99 -1.84
C LEU A 121 -0.69 0.88 -1.03
N LYS A 122 0.53 0.52 -1.43
CA LYS A 122 1.46 -0.29 -0.66
C LYS A 122 2.88 0.16 -1.00
N THR A 123 3.67 0.52 -0.01
CA THR A 123 5.05 0.91 -0.21
C THR A 123 5.88 0.53 0.99
N ASP A 124 6.99 -0.16 0.75
CA ASP A 124 7.86 -0.64 1.80
C ASP A 124 8.62 0.51 2.46
N ALA A 125 8.68 0.46 3.79
CA ALA A 125 9.46 1.33 4.64
C ALA A 125 10.79 0.63 4.93
N VAL A 126 11.85 1.07 4.24
CA VAL A 126 13.17 0.46 4.30
C VAL A 126 14.13 1.39 5.03
N PRO A 127 14.84 0.93 6.08
CA PRO A 127 15.82 1.75 6.78
C PRO A 127 16.90 2.28 5.82
N GLY A 128 17.18 3.58 5.90
CA GLY A 128 18.18 4.23 5.02
C GLY A 128 17.72 4.49 3.59
N ARG A 129 16.46 4.19 3.23
CA ARG A 129 15.86 4.52 1.93
C ARG A 129 14.56 5.28 2.12
N LEU A 130 14.38 6.35 1.34
CA LEU A 130 13.15 7.13 1.31
C LEU A 130 12.38 6.79 0.03
N ASN A 131 11.35 5.97 0.16
CA ASN A 131 10.45 5.63 -0.94
C ASN A 131 9.38 6.70 -1.09
N GLN A 132 8.86 6.85 -2.30
CA GLN A 132 7.79 7.80 -2.60
C GLN A 132 6.60 7.07 -3.21
N THR A 133 5.39 7.45 -2.82
CA THR A 133 4.17 7.12 -3.55
C THR A 133 3.27 8.35 -3.57
N THR A 134 2.48 8.50 -4.64
CA THR A 134 1.57 9.62 -4.84
C THR A 134 0.16 9.12 -5.05
N PHE A 135 -0.81 9.82 -4.46
CA PHE A 135 -2.21 9.47 -4.62
C PHE A 135 -3.11 10.69 -4.52
N THR A 136 -4.34 10.54 -5.00
CA THR A 136 -5.39 11.56 -4.87
C THR A 136 -6.67 10.87 -4.42
N ALA A 137 -7.15 11.20 -3.23
CA ALA A 137 -8.43 10.71 -2.75
C ALA A 137 -9.57 11.61 -3.28
N THR A 138 -10.62 11.01 -3.82
CA THR A 138 -11.78 11.75 -4.39
C THR A 138 -12.98 11.82 -3.46
N ARG A 139 -12.92 11.16 -2.31
CA ARG A 139 -14.02 11.10 -1.35
C ARG A 139 -13.49 11.29 0.07
N PRO A 140 -14.18 12.05 0.91
CA PRO A 140 -13.82 12.15 2.31
C PRO A 140 -14.14 10.84 3.05
N GLY A 141 -13.47 10.61 4.17
CA GLY A 141 -13.74 9.48 5.04
C GLY A 141 -12.50 8.93 5.74
N VAL A 142 -12.69 7.83 6.45
CA VAL A 142 -11.64 7.13 7.20
C VAL A 142 -11.23 5.87 6.45
N TYR A 143 -9.94 5.77 6.14
CA TYR A 143 -9.34 4.71 5.34
C TYR A 143 -8.36 3.93 6.20
N TYR A 144 -8.58 2.62 6.29
CA TYR A 144 -7.81 1.73 7.15
C TYR A 144 -6.76 0.95 6.37
N GLY A 145 -5.67 0.65 7.07
CA GLY A 145 -4.50 -0.05 6.58
C GLY A 145 -3.79 -0.81 7.68
N GLN A 146 -2.86 -1.68 7.30
CA GLN A 146 -2.00 -2.42 8.23
C GLN A 146 -0.58 -2.53 7.67
N CYS A 147 0.39 -2.74 8.56
CA CYS A 147 1.75 -3.08 8.14
C CYS A 147 1.73 -4.37 7.30
N SER A 148 2.32 -4.31 6.11
CA SER A 148 2.30 -5.41 5.13
C SER A 148 3.67 -6.06 4.89
N GLU A 149 4.58 -5.94 5.85
CA GLU A 149 5.91 -6.58 5.87
C GLU A 149 6.26 -7.04 7.29
N ILE A 150 6.83 -8.23 7.43
CA ILE A 150 7.04 -8.85 8.75
C ILE A 150 8.06 -8.05 9.58
N CYS A 151 7.63 -7.52 10.72
CA CYS A 151 8.45 -6.59 11.52
C CYS A 151 8.60 -6.97 13.00
N GLY A 152 8.31 -8.23 13.36
CA GLY A 152 8.52 -8.78 14.71
C GLY A 152 7.22 -9.06 15.48
N ALA A 153 7.31 -9.11 16.80
CA ALA A 153 6.27 -9.65 17.68
C ALA A 153 4.88 -9.01 17.51
N ASN A 154 4.83 -7.68 17.35
CA ASN A 154 3.57 -6.95 17.21
C ASN A 154 3.31 -6.50 15.76
N HIS A 155 3.81 -7.23 14.76
CA HIS A 155 3.57 -6.95 13.35
C HIS A 155 2.08 -6.73 13.01
N SER A 156 1.19 -7.53 13.60
CA SER A 156 -0.26 -7.42 13.40
C SER A 156 -0.94 -6.25 14.12
N PHE A 157 -0.19 -5.47 14.93
CA PHE A 157 -0.73 -4.49 15.88
C PHE A 157 -0.20 -3.08 15.66
N MET A 158 0.15 -2.75 14.41
CA MET A 158 0.55 -1.39 14.00
C MET A 158 -0.25 -0.94 12.77
N PRO A 159 -1.57 -0.71 12.94
CA PRO A 159 -2.45 -0.29 11.86
C PRO A 159 -2.14 1.14 11.41
N ILE A 160 -2.72 1.48 10.27
CA ILE A 160 -2.65 2.80 9.63
C ILE A 160 -4.09 3.28 9.48
N VAL A 161 -4.37 4.52 9.88
CA VAL A 161 -5.67 5.15 9.66
C VAL A 161 -5.45 6.52 9.07
N ALA A 162 -5.90 6.70 7.83
CA ALA A 162 -5.92 7.97 7.15
C ALA A 162 -7.33 8.58 7.19
N GLU A 163 -7.44 9.82 7.65
CA GLU A 163 -8.67 10.58 7.66
C GLU A 163 -8.60 11.66 6.59
N LEU A 164 -9.47 11.51 5.58
CA LEU A 164 -9.47 12.31 4.37
C LEU A 164 -10.58 13.35 4.48
N ILE A 165 -10.19 14.64 4.46
CA ILE A 165 -11.10 15.78 4.66
C ILE A 165 -10.92 16.85 3.57
N PRO A 166 -11.93 17.71 3.33
CA PRO A 166 -11.83 18.87 2.44
C PRO A 166 -10.72 19.86 2.82
#